data_AF-A0A8H8P6S5-F1
#
_entry.id   AF-A0A8H8P6S5-F1
#
_cell.length_a   1.000
_cell.length_b   1.000
_cell.length_c   1.000
_cell.angle_alpha   90.00
_cell.angle_beta   90.00
_cell.angle_gamma   90.00
#
_symmetry.space_group_name_H-M   'P 1'
#
loop_
_entity.id
_entity.type
_entity.pdbx_description
1 polymer ?
#
loop_
_entity_poly.entity_id
_entity_poly.type
_entity_poly.pdbx_seq_one_letter_code
_entity_poly.pdbx_strand_id
1 'polypeptide(L)'
;MSDSIAHDALGEINKDSIELRKHRNSLQAVSRLPEDLLIEVFTIINSPMHAGSVEFPPIHFVHMVSQVCSQWRRTCLNNPLLWAHIYIKAFPLSSFADLCITRAKNAPITLNVTSSRQKLTVVIWKRLLKSLENRGIGTHRWKALVIRVSDFEVFPHLIEHLASYPTPNLESIFCATQTHRYFAESHPNRRPSSVPFLTDQPTLSNLSLPGLSSVVLKRVHLAHLFERNPPISFTRLTRLHLVEAGLGHYAPDAFALLLSSHPSLEEVSLNEHTYFQDDDSKSWSTITPVTFSFLRRLKLMVTDLYSSSGGMGLRWMNRFLQSIDAPGLNQLILIAPSVVPNTANEELVDVISTGYKFNRANTNESNPSSKLLYPALRYLGAIFPLPKDSRLYMAESMLTALPSLTHLRILSEDIAVLDRAPRCSSSLTHLFIQNSVFPKELGNILHRRQEAGLPIRTLGILGGKDVIGLPTAVELKRYDGSQAGDFLDL
;
A
#
# COMPACT_ATOMS: atom_id res chain seq x y z
N MET A 1 -66.04 -14.17 -25.98
CA MET A 1 -65.18 -13.39 -26.91
C MET A 1 -64.58 -12.12 -26.27
N SER A 2 -65.06 -11.67 -25.11
CA SER A 2 -64.57 -10.46 -24.42
C SER A 2 -63.27 -10.66 -23.61
N ASP A 3 -62.99 -11.86 -23.10
CA ASP A 3 -61.81 -12.10 -22.24
C ASP A 3 -60.48 -12.24 -23.01
N SER A 4 -60.54 -12.51 -24.32
CA SER A 4 -59.34 -12.59 -25.18
C SER A 4 -58.74 -11.21 -25.46
N ILE A 5 -59.59 -10.19 -25.59
CA ILE A 5 -59.17 -8.83 -25.97
C ILE A 5 -58.55 -8.09 -24.76
N ALA A 6 -59.04 -8.37 -23.55
CA ALA A 6 -58.52 -7.79 -22.32
C ALA A 6 -57.12 -8.34 -21.96
N HIS A 7 -56.84 -9.63 -22.25
CA HIS A 7 -55.51 -10.22 -22.03
C HIS A 7 -54.46 -9.71 -23.03
N ASP A 8 -54.84 -9.49 -24.30
CA ASP A 8 -53.95 -8.90 -25.30
C ASP A 8 -53.63 -7.43 -25.00
N ALA A 9 -54.64 -6.62 -24.62
CA ALA A 9 -54.44 -5.21 -24.29
C ALA A 9 -53.56 -4.98 -23.05
N LEU A 10 -53.70 -5.82 -22.01
CA LEU A 10 -52.81 -5.79 -20.84
C LEU A 10 -51.39 -6.28 -21.17
N GLY A 11 -51.25 -7.20 -22.12
CA GLY A 11 -49.96 -7.67 -22.65
C GLY A 11 -49.22 -6.62 -23.48
N GLU A 12 -49.94 -5.83 -24.27
CA GLU A 12 -49.38 -4.73 -25.08
C GLU A 12 -48.94 -3.54 -24.24
N ILE A 13 -49.76 -3.07 -23.28
CA ILE A 13 -49.39 -1.98 -22.36
C ILE A 13 -48.11 -2.31 -21.57
N ASN A 14 -47.92 -3.58 -21.21
CA ASN A 14 -46.75 -4.02 -20.48
C ASN A 14 -45.49 -4.06 -21.38
N LYS A 15 -45.63 -4.44 -22.66
CA LYS A 15 -44.54 -4.41 -23.65
C LYS A 15 -44.07 -2.99 -23.93
N ASP A 16 -44.99 -2.06 -24.13
CA ASP A 16 -44.65 -0.64 -24.37
C ASP A 16 -43.91 -0.03 -23.18
N SER A 17 -44.34 -0.37 -21.95
CA SER A 17 -43.64 0.07 -20.73
C SER A 17 -42.22 -0.50 -20.61
N ILE A 18 -41.99 -1.73 -21.07
CA ILE A 18 -40.68 -2.39 -21.07
C ILE A 18 -39.77 -1.77 -22.12
N GLU A 19 -40.28 -1.54 -23.34
CA GLU A 19 -39.51 -0.91 -24.42
C GLU A 19 -39.15 0.54 -24.10
N LEU A 20 -40.06 1.31 -23.48
CA LEU A 20 -39.76 2.66 -22.98
C LEU A 20 -38.67 2.63 -21.90
N ARG A 21 -38.69 1.66 -20.98
CA ARG A 21 -37.63 1.49 -19.97
C ARG A 21 -36.30 1.09 -20.61
N LYS A 22 -36.30 0.19 -21.59
CA LYS A 22 -35.10 -0.20 -22.35
C LYS A 22 -34.51 1.00 -23.09
N HIS A 23 -35.35 1.80 -23.75
CA HIS A 23 -34.94 3.01 -24.45
C HIS A 23 -34.40 4.07 -23.48
N ARG A 24 -35.09 4.32 -22.36
CA ARG A 24 -34.59 5.27 -21.34
C ARG A 24 -33.25 4.82 -20.75
N ASN A 25 -33.08 3.51 -20.54
CA ASN A 25 -31.83 2.94 -20.05
C ASN A 25 -30.72 3.04 -21.10
N SER A 26 -30.99 2.79 -22.39
CA SER A 26 -29.97 2.95 -23.44
C SER A 26 -29.50 4.41 -23.60
N LEU A 27 -30.34 5.38 -23.22
CA LEU A 27 -29.96 6.79 -23.21
C LEU A 27 -29.10 7.20 -22.00
N GLN A 28 -29.02 6.40 -20.93
CA GLN A 28 -28.19 6.72 -19.76
C GLN A 28 -26.71 6.74 -20.13
N ALA A 29 -25.95 7.68 -19.57
CA ALA A 29 -24.51 7.81 -19.84
C ALA A 29 -23.73 6.50 -19.60
N VAL A 30 -24.07 5.78 -18.52
CA VAL A 30 -23.42 4.51 -18.18
C VAL A 30 -23.72 3.37 -19.18
N SER A 31 -24.84 3.43 -19.88
CA SER A 31 -25.22 2.45 -20.89
C SER A 31 -24.60 2.73 -22.27
N ARG A 32 -24.02 3.92 -22.45
CA ARG A 32 -23.26 4.29 -23.66
C ARG A 32 -21.80 3.87 -23.60
N LEU A 33 -21.32 3.39 -22.46
CA LEU A 33 -19.96 2.89 -22.33
C LEU A 33 -19.78 1.63 -23.20
N PRO A 34 -18.73 1.58 -24.03
CA PRO A 34 -18.31 0.36 -24.70
C PRO A 34 -18.12 -0.79 -23.72
N GLU A 35 -18.38 -2.01 -24.18
CA GLU A 35 -18.25 -3.22 -23.36
C GLU A 35 -16.83 -3.38 -22.79
N ASP A 36 -15.81 -3.06 -23.59
CA ASP A 36 -14.41 -3.15 -23.17
C ASP A 36 -14.08 -2.20 -22.01
N LEU A 37 -14.61 -0.97 -22.03
CA LEU A 37 -14.43 -0.02 -20.92
C LEU A 37 -15.16 -0.47 -19.66
N LEU A 38 -16.35 -1.09 -19.80
CA LEU A 38 -17.06 -1.66 -18.65
C LEU A 38 -16.25 -2.81 -18.03
N ILE A 39 -15.68 -3.70 -18.86
CA ILE A 39 -14.83 -4.81 -18.40
C ILE A 39 -13.60 -4.26 -17.67
N GLU A 40 -12.96 -3.24 -18.21
CA GLU A 40 -11.80 -2.60 -17.61
C GLU A 40 -12.14 -2.01 -16.23
N VAL A 41 -13.20 -1.21 -16.13
CA VAL A 41 -13.70 -0.65 -14.87
C VAL A 41 -14.02 -1.76 -13.86
N PHE A 42 -14.73 -2.81 -14.29
CA PHE A 42 -15.06 -3.94 -13.42
C PHE A 42 -13.82 -4.68 -12.93
N THR A 43 -12.80 -4.83 -13.78
CA THR A 43 -11.54 -5.49 -13.43
C THR A 43 -10.74 -4.66 -12.44
N ILE A 44 -10.70 -3.34 -12.61
CA ILE A 44 -10.03 -2.41 -11.68
C ILE A 44 -10.68 -2.48 -10.29
N ILE A 45 -12.02 -2.42 -10.22
CA ILE A 45 -12.75 -2.46 -8.95
C ILE A 45 -12.63 -3.81 -8.26
N ASN A 46 -12.59 -4.91 -9.02
CA ASN A 46 -12.44 -6.26 -8.48
C ASN A 46 -10.97 -6.61 -8.14
N SER A 47 -10.03 -5.70 -8.38
CA SER A 47 -8.61 -5.93 -8.11
C SER A 47 -8.33 -5.91 -6.60
N PRO A 48 -7.64 -6.94 -6.07
CA PRO A 48 -7.30 -7.00 -4.65
C PRO A 48 -6.31 -5.92 -4.21
N MET A 49 -5.62 -5.25 -5.14
CA MET A 49 -4.59 -4.24 -4.83
C MET A 49 -5.17 -2.90 -4.35
N HIS A 50 -6.40 -2.55 -4.74
CA HIS A 50 -7.05 -1.30 -4.33
C HIS A 50 -7.81 -1.41 -2.99
N ALA A 51 -7.85 -2.60 -2.39
CA ALA A 51 -8.57 -2.85 -1.14
C ALA A 51 -7.71 -2.57 0.10
N GLY A 52 -7.12 -1.38 0.16
CA GLY A 52 -6.26 -0.91 1.25
C GLY A 52 -6.94 -0.91 2.63
N SER A 53 -8.28 -0.80 2.67
CA SER A 53 -9.03 -0.62 3.93
C SER A 53 -10.47 -1.16 3.93
N VAL A 54 -11.03 -1.56 2.79
CA VAL A 54 -12.44 -1.95 2.70
C VAL A 54 -12.57 -3.46 2.83
N GLU A 55 -13.22 -3.92 3.90
CA GLU A 55 -13.76 -5.27 3.97
C GLU A 55 -14.56 -5.54 2.70
N PHE A 56 -14.04 -6.41 1.82
CA PHE A 56 -14.75 -6.76 0.59
C PHE A 56 -16.18 -7.16 0.95
N PRO A 57 -17.20 -6.64 0.24
CA PRO A 57 -18.57 -6.97 0.53
C PRO A 57 -18.75 -8.49 0.58
N PRO A 58 -19.68 -8.99 1.39
CA PRO A 58 -19.77 -10.42 1.63
C PRO A 58 -20.14 -11.25 0.39
N ILE A 59 -20.37 -10.60 -0.74
CA ILE A 59 -20.90 -11.09 -2.00
C ILE A 59 -19.86 -10.86 -3.10
N HIS A 60 -19.71 -11.82 -4.01
CA HIS A 60 -18.79 -11.70 -5.14
C HIS A 60 -19.14 -10.48 -5.99
N PHE A 61 -18.14 -9.65 -6.33
CA PHE A 61 -18.33 -8.44 -7.13
C PHE A 61 -19.13 -8.69 -8.42
N VAL A 62 -18.76 -9.74 -9.18
CA VAL A 62 -19.46 -10.13 -10.42
C VAL A 62 -20.95 -10.40 -10.21
N HIS A 63 -21.33 -10.92 -9.03
CA HIS A 63 -22.74 -11.12 -8.70
C HIS A 63 -23.45 -9.78 -8.59
N MET A 64 -22.88 -8.82 -7.85
CA MET A 64 -23.47 -7.49 -7.65
C MET A 64 -23.62 -6.73 -8.97
N VAL A 65 -22.54 -6.63 -9.77
CA VAL A 65 -22.59 -5.85 -11.02
C VAL A 65 -23.50 -6.48 -12.07
N SER A 66 -23.67 -7.81 -12.05
CA SER A 66 -24.60 -8.51 -12.95
C SER A 66 -26.09 -8.24 -12.65
N GLN A 67 -26.42 -7.57 -11.54
CA GLN A 67 -27.80 -7.21 -11.19
C GLN A 67 -28.20 -5.78 -11.57
N VAL A 68 -27.26 -4.96 -12.04
CA VAL A 68 -27.53 -3.53 -12.32
C VAL A 68 -28.46 -3.35 -13.52
N CYS A 69 -28.12 -3.91 -14.68
CA CYS A 69 -28.95 -3.87 -15.88
C CYS A 69 -28.64 -5.05 -16.81
N SER A 70 -29.47 -5.24 -17.85
CA SER A 70 -29.30 -6.34 -18.81
C SER A 70 -27.98 -6.27 -19.58
N GLN A 71 -27.50 -5.07 -19.92
CA GLN A 71 -26.21 -4.86 -20.59
C GLN A 71 -25.06 -5.33 -19.70
N TRP A 72 -25.00 -4.87 -18.45
CA TRP A 72 -23.96 -5.25 -17.49
C TRP A 72 -23.99 -6.74 -17.20
N ARG A 73 -25.18 -7.32 -17.07
CA ARG A 73 -25.34 -8.77 -16.91
C ARG A 73 -24.78 -9.54 -18.10
N ARG A 74 -25.10 -9.13 -19.33
CA ARG A 74 -24.59 -9.76 -20.55
C ARG A 74 -23.06 -9.67 -20.61
N THR A 75 -22.50 -8.50 -20.34
CA THR A 75 -21.05 -8.27 -20.26
C THR A 75 -20.39 -9.18 -19.23
N CYS A 76 -20.96 -9.27 -18.02
CA CYS A 76 -20.45 -10.14 -16.98
C CYS A 76 -20.50 -11.61 -17.41
N LEU A 77 -21.62 -12.08 -17.95
CA LEU A 77 -21.79 -13.49 -18.34
C LEU A 77 -20.88 -13.91 -19.51
N ASN A 78 -20.59 -12.99 -20.42
CA ASN A 78 -19.79 -13.26 -21.61
C ASN A 78 -18.28 -13.13 -21.38
N ASN A 79 -17.84 -12.53 -20.27
CA ASN A 79 -16.42 -12.29 -20.01
C ASN A 79 -15.87 -13.20 -18.89
N PRO A 80 -15.06 -14.23 -19.22
CA PRO A 80 -14.50 -15.15 -18.22
C PRO A 80 -13.60 -14.51 -17.17
N LEU A 81 -12.91 -13.41 -17.48
CA LEU A 81 -11.97 -12.75 -16.54
C LEU A 81 -12.70 -12.24 -15.30
N LEU A 82 -13.93 -11.78 -15.44
CA LEU A 82 -14.75 -11.28 -14.32
C LEU A 82 -15.15 -12.40 -13.35
N TRP A 83 -15.20 -13.65 -13.81
CA TRP A 83 -15.46 -14.83 -12.97
C TRP A 83 -14.20 -15.45 -12.39
N ALA A 84 -13.01 -15.02 -12.83
CA ALA A 84 -11.72 -15.56 -12.41
C ALA A 84 -11.28 -15.09 -11.01
N HIS A 85 -12.02 -14.16 -10.39
CA HIS A 85 -11.80 -13.71 -9.01
C HIS A 85 -12.67 -14.53 -8.05
N ILE A 86 -12.06 -15.54 -7.44
CA ILE A 86 -12.77 -16.54 -6.65
C ILE A 86 -12.55 -16.25 -5.16
N TYR A 87 -13.64 -15.92 -4.47
CA TYR A 87 -13.66 -15.72 -3.02
C TYR A 87 -14.02 -17.02 -2.31
N ILE A 88 -13.17 -17.44 -1.38
CA ILE A 88 -13.27 -18.67 -0.62
C ILE A 88 -13.31 -18.28 0.86
N LYS A 89 -14.48 -18.42 1.49
CA LYS A 89 -14.72 -18.03 2.90
C LYS A 89 -14.80 -19.19 3.87
N ALA A 90 -15.06 -20.38 3.34
CA ALA A 90 -15.23 -21.61 4.06
C ALA A 90 -14.90 -22.78 3.14
N PHE A 91 -14.63 -23.93 3.76
CA PHE A 91 -14.52 -25.20 3.07
C PHE A 91 -15.58 -26.16 3.62
N PRO A 92 -16.31 -26.94 2.80
CA PRO A 92 -16.22 -27.08 1.34
C PRO A 92 -16.52 -25.82 0.52
N LEU A 93 -16.10 -25.79 -0.75
CA LEU A 93 -16.39 -24.68 -1.67
C LEU A 93 -17.90 -24.49 -1.83
N SER A 94 -18.34 -23.24 -1.95
CA SER A 94 -19.75 -22.92 -2.20
C SER A 94 -20.13 -23.22 -3.66
N SER A 95 -21.42 -23.47 -3.91
CA SER A 95 -21.96 -23.62 -5.27
C SER A 95 -21.68 -22.40 -6.15
N PHE A 96 -21.60 -21.21 -5.56
CA PHE A 96 -21.24 -20.00 -6.29
C PHE A 96 -19.74 -19.97 -6.65
N ALA A 97 -18.86 -20.45 -5.77
CA ALA A 97 -17.45 -20.62 -6.12
C ALA A 97 -17.31 -21.61 -7.28
N ASP A 98 -18.01 -22.74 -7.26
CA ASP A 98 -18.05 -23.69 -8.37
C ASP A 98 -18.53 -23.03 -9.67
N LEU A 99 -19.58 -22.21 -9.60
CA LEU A 99 -20.08 -21.44 -10.74
C LEU A 99 -19.03 -20.47 -11.30
N CYS A 100 -18.28 -19.78 -10.43
CA CYS A 100 -17.16 -18.93 -10.82
C CYS A 100 -16.08 -19.71 -11.54
N ILE A 101 -15.70 -20.87 -11.00
CA ILE A 101 -14.69 -21.75 -11.59
C ILE A 101 -15.11 -22.17 -13.00
N THR A 102 -16.35 -22.64 -13.16
CA THR A 102 -16.89 -23.04 -14.46
C THR A 102 -16.89 -21.88 -15.47
N ARG A 103 -17.29 -20.68 -15.05
CA ARG A 103 -17.36 -19.51 -15.94
C ARG A 103 -16.02 -18.85 -16.22
N ALA A 104 -15.03 -19.01 -15.34
CA ALA A 104 -13.69 -18.51 -15.57
C ALA A 104 -12.99 -19.20 -16.76
N LYS A 105 -13.49 -20.35 -17.22
CA LYS A 105 -12.92 -21.12 -18.35
C LYS A 105 -11.41 -21.31 -18.18
N ASN A 106 -10.57 -20.72 -19.04
CA ASN A 106 -9.10 -20.75 -18.98
C ASN A 106 -8.46 -19.45 -18.49
N ALA A 107 -9.25 -18.49 -17.99
CA ALA A 107 -8.74 -17.21 -17.51
C ALA A 107 -7.74 -17.38 -16.34
N PRO A 108 -6.74 -16.49 -16.21
CA PRO A 108 -5.87 -16.46 -15.03
C PRO A 108 -6.68 -16.15 -13.76
N ILE A 109 -6.49 -16.95 -12.72
CA ILE A 109 -7.31 -16.96 -11.50
C ILE A 109 -6.69 -16.09 -10.41
N THR A 110 -7.53 -15.26 -9.78
CA THR A 110 -7.24 -14.61 -8.51
C THR A 110 -7.96 -15.34 -7.39
N LEU A 111 -7.23 -15.95 -6.47
CA LEU A 111 -7.80 -16.66 -5.32
C LEU A 111 -7.79 -15.75 -4.09
N ASN A 112 -8.96 -15.52 -3.50
CA ASN A 112 -9.11 -14.78 -2.25
C ASN A 112 -9.63 -15.70 -1.16
N VAL A 113 -8.74 -16.17 -0.29
CA VAL A 113 -9.01 -17.11 0.79
C VAL A 113 -9.08 -16.35 2.11
N THR A 114 -10.23 -16.42 2.77
CA THR A 114 -10.47 -15.75 4.07
C THR A 114 -10.94 -16.74 5.13
N SER A 115 -10.45 -16.59 6.35
CA SER A 115 -10.73 -17.46 7.50
C SER A 115 -11.89 -16.98 8.38
N SER A 116 -12.83 -16.20 7.84
CA SER A 116 -13.86 -15.50 8.64
C SER A 116 -14.85 -16.43 9.35
N ARG A 117 -15.13 -17.62 8.79
CA ARG A 117 -16.10 -18.59 9.34
C ARG A 117 -15.47 -19.84 9.93
N GLN A 118 -14.24 -20.15 9.53
CA GLN A 118 -13.52 -21.35 9.93
C GLN A 118 -12.03 -21.05 9.93
N LYS A 119 -11.32 -21.46 10.98
CA LYS A 119 -9.85 -21.37 11.05
C LYS A 119 -9.26 -22.13 9.87
N LEU A 120 -8.48 -21.44 9.03
CA LEU A 120 -7.75 -22.08 7.93
C LEU A 120 -6.56 -22.84 8.51
N THR A 121 -6.71 -24.14 8.73
CA THR A 121 -5.62 -25.03 9.16
C THR A 121 -4.85 -25.58 7.96
N VAL A 122 -3.67 -26.14 8.19
CA VAL A 122 -2.86 -26.84 7.18
C VAL A 122 -3.66 -27.95 6.47
N VAL A 123 -4.48 -28.69 7.22
CA VAL A 123 -5.32 -29.76 6.68
C VAL A 123 -6.38 -29.20 5.73
N ILE A 124 -7.06 -28.12 6.12
CA ILE A 124 -8.07 -27.48 5.28
C ILE A 124 -7.43 -26.87 4.03
N TRP A 125 -6.25 -26.25 4.18
CA TRP A 125 -5.47 -25.73 3.06
C TRP A 125 -5.14 -26.81 2.03
N LYS A 126 -4.58 -27.95 2.46
CA LYS A 126 -4.28 -29.08 1.56
C LYS A 126 -5.52 -29.63 0.86
N ARG A 127 -6.64 -29.76 1.59
CA ARG A 127 -7.93 -30.19 1.02
C ARG A 127 -8.48 -29.19 0.01
N LEU A 128 -8.33 -27.89 0.28
CA LEU A 128 -8.73 -26.84 -0.63
C LEU A 128 -7.92 -26.90 -1.93
N LEU A 129 -6.59 -26.99 -1.84
CA LEU A 129 -5.72 -27.09 -3.01
C LEU A 129 -6.09 -28.29 -3.89
N LYS A 130 -6.26 -29.48 -3.29
CA LYS A 130 -6.72 -30.67 -4.01
C LYS A 130 -8.11 -30.48 -4.64
N SER A 131 -9.01 -29.81 -3.94
CA SER A 131 -10.36 -29.50 -4.43
C SER A 131 -10.35 -28.53 -5.62
N LEU A 132 -9.43 -27.56 -5.63
CA LEU A 132 -9.22 -26.62 -6.74
C LEU A 132 -8.59 -27.31 -7.95
N GLU A 133 -7.57 -28.14 -7.71
CA GLU A 133 -6.90 -28.93 -8.74
C GLU A 133 -7.88 -29.87 -9.46
N ASN A 134 -8.72 -30.59 -8.70
CA ASN A 134 -9.78 -31.46 -9.26
C ASN A 134 -10.79 -30.72 -10.14
N ARG A 135 -10.86 -29.39 -10.05
CA ARG A 135 -11.73 -28.53 -10.87
C ARG A 135 -10.97 -27.81 -11.99
N GLY A 136 -9.74 -28.23 -12.28
CA GLY A 136 -8.90 -27.64 -13.32
C GLY A 136 -8.26 -26.30 -12.94
N ILE A 137 -8.20 -25.96 -11.65
CA ILE A 137 -7.45 -24.80 -11.15
C ILE A 137 -6.10 -25.28 -10.61
N GLY A 138 -5.20 -25.60 -11.54
CA GLY A 138 -3.80 -25.83 -11.21
C GLY A 138 -3.04 -24.52 -10.97
N THR A 139 -1.84 -24.64 -10.39
CA THR A 139 -0.92 -23.53 -10.09
C THR A 139 -0.52 -22.72 -11.32
N HIS A 140 -0.50 -23.33 -12.51
CA HIS A 140 -0.24 -22.65 -13.78
C HIS A 140 -1.27 -21.56 -14.12
N ARG A 141 -2.47 -21.59 -13.54
CA ARG A 141 -3.49 -20.56 -13.76
C ARG A 141 -3.47 -19.46 -12.72
N TRP A 142 -2.70 -19.59 -11.65
CA TRP A 142 -2.72 -18.64 -10.56
C TRP A 142 -2.06 -17.33 -11.02
N LYS A 143 -2.83 -16.24 -10.95
CA LYS A 143 -2.38 -14.88 -11.22
C LYS A 143 -2.12 -14.11 -9.94
N ALA A 144 -3.01 -14.24 -8.97
CA ALA A 144 -2.87 -13.57 -7.68
C ALA A 144 -3.42 -14.43 -6.54
N LEU A 145 -2.74 -14.39 -5.40
CA LEU A 145 -3.14 -15.06 -4.17
C LEU A 145 -3.37 -14.03 -3.07
N VAL A 146 -4.54 -14.07 -2.46
CA VAL A 146 -4.93 -13.16 -1.38
C VAL A 146 -5.38 -14.01 -0.20
N ILE A 147 -4.57 -14.08 0.84
CA ILE A 147 -4.79 -14.97 1.99
C ILE A 147 -4.96 -14.11 3.24
N ARG A 148 -6.14 -14.17 3.84
CA ARG A 148 -6.48 -13.49 5.11
C ARG A 148 -6.84 -14.53 6.16
N VAL A 149 -5.95 -14.76 7.11
CA VAL A 149 -6.08 -15.83 8.10
C VAL A 149 -6.04 -15.30 9.52
N SER A 150 -6.66 -16.01 10.46
CA SER A 150 -6.55 -15.66 11.88
C SER A 150 -5.16 -16.01 12.43
N ASP A 151 -4.61 -17.15 12.00
CA ASP A 151 -3.35 -17.71 12.51
C ASP A 151 -2.37 -18.03 11.38
N PHE A 152 -1.08 -18.03 11.71
CA PHE A 152 0.03 -18.04 10.75
C PHE A 152 0.42 -19.43 10.22
N GLU A 153 -0.22 -20.52 10.68
CA GLU A 153 0.14 -21.91 10.36
C GLU A 153 0.21 -22.23 8.85
N VAL A 154 -0.50 -21.50 7.99
CA VAL A 154 -0.66 -21.84 6.57
C VAL A 154 0.46 -21.28 5.70
N PHE A 155 1.09 -20.18 6.09
CA PHE A 155 2.03 -19.47 5.21
C PHE A 155 3.28 -20.29 4.86
N PRO A 156 3.96 -20.98 5.80
CA PRO A 156 5.10 -21.84 5.45
C PRO A 156 4.74 -22.92 4.42
N HIS A 157 3.56 -23.54 4.58
CA HIS A 157 3.05 -24.56 3.65
C HIS A 157 2.62 -23.99 2.30
N LEU A 158 2.16 -22.75 2.25
CA LEU A 158 1.96 -22.04 0.98
C LEU A 158 3.30 -21.92 0.24
N ILE A 159 4.36 -21.46 0.91
CA ILE A 159 5.65 -21.28 0.24
C ILE A 159 6.25 -22.63 -0.17
N GLU A 160 6.12 -23.68 0.66
CA GLU A 160 6.46 -25.06 0.27
C GLU A 160 5.70 -25.53 -0.98
N HIS A 161 4.41 -25.24 -1.05
CA HIS A 161 3.60 -25.59 -2.21
C HIS A 161 4.04 -24.81 -3.46
N LEU A 162 4.28 -23.50 -3.35
CA LEU A 162 4.80 -22.68 -4.46
C LEU A 162 6.18 -23.17 -4.94
N ALA A 163 6.99 -23.73 -4.03
CA ALA A 163 8.30 -24.25 -4.37
C ALA A 163 8.22 -25.64 -5.02
N SER A 164 7.18 -26.41 -4.70
CA SER A 164 6.96 -27.75 -5.23
C SER A 164 6.28 -27.73 -6.61
N TYR A 165 5.52 -26.68 -6.92
CA TYR A 165 4.71 -26.61 -8.13
C TYR A 165 4.95 -25.29 -8.89
N PRO A 166 5.37 -25.34 -10.17
CA PRO A 166 5.57 -24.15 -10.98
C PRO A 166 4.33 -23.25 -11.01
N THR A 167 4.54 -21.96 -10.73
CA THR A 167 3.51 -20.90 -10.75
C THR A 167 3.94 -19.77 -11.70
N PRO A 168 4.09 -20.04 -13.01
CA PRO A 168 4.71 -19.10 -13.96
C PRO A 168 3.94 -17.79 -14.14
N ASN A 169 2.62 -17.80 -13.92
CA ASN A 169 1.73 -16.66 -14.12
C ASN A 169 1.44 -15.89 -12.82
N LEU A 170 2.05 -16.28 -11.70
CA LEU A 170 1.77 -15.65 -10.41
C LEU A 170 2.44 -14.27 -10.35
N GLU A 171 1.62 -13.22 -10.36
CA GLU A 171 2.04 -11.82 -10.39
C GLU A 171 1.98 -11.17 -9.00
N SER A 172 1.07 -11.60 -8.13
CA SER A 172 0.82 -10.96 -6.84
C SER A 172 0.54 -11.94 -5.70
N ILE A 173 1.17 -11.70 -4.54
CA ILE A 173 0.86 -12.37 -3.28
C ILE A 173 0.50 -11.30 -2.24
N PHE A 174 -0.70 -11.42 -1.67
CA PHE A 174 -1.14 -10.68 -0.50
C PHE A 174 -1.40 -11.67 0.63
N CYS A 175 -0.72 -11.53 1.77
CA CYS A 175 -0.99 -12.28 2.97
C CYS A 175 -1.20 -11.34 4.15
N ALA A 176 -2.27 -11.56 4.91
CA ALA A 176 -2.55 -10.83 6.14
C ALA A 176 -2.99 -11.76 7.26
N THR A 177 -2.44 -11.58 8.46
CA THR A 177 -2.94 -12.25 9.66
C THR A 177 -3.74 -11.30 10.56
N GLN A 178 -4.75 -11.82 11.25
CA GLN A 178 -5.57 -11.02 12.17
C GLN A 178 -4.99 -10.95 13.59
N THR A 179 -4.18 -11.93 14.00
CA THR A 179 -3.68 -12.00 15.37
C THR A 179 -2.26 -11.43 15.50
N HIS A 180 -2.10 -10.47 16.41
CA HIS A 180 -0.80 -10.01 16.92
C HIS A 180 -0.11 -11.03 17.83
N ARG A 181 -0.81 -12.11 18.23
CA ARG A 181 -0.33 -13.08 19.24
C ARG A 181 1.05 -13.64 18.89
N TYR A 182 1.32 -13.86 17.60
CA TYR A 182 2.61 -14.36 17.16
C TYR A 182 3.76 -13.39 17.36
N PHE A 183 3.58 -12.06 17.33
CA PHE A 183 4.69 -11.11 17.57
C PHE A 183 5.19 -11.13 19.03
N ALA A 184 4.31 -11.46 19.98
CA ALA A 184 4.71 -11.65 21.37
C ALA A 184 5.39 -13.00 21.62
N GLU A 185 5.07 -14.02 20.81
CA GLU A 185 5.56 -15.40 20.95
C GLU A 185 6.79 -15.71 20.06
N SER A 186 7.02 -14.96 18.98
CA SER A 186 8.19 -15.11 18.09
C SER A 186 9.44 -14.36 18.56
N HIS A 187 9.43 -13.83 19.79
CA HIS A 187 10.57 -13.14 20.37
C HIS A 187 11.74 -14.11 20.59
N PRO A 188 12.99 -13.79 20.20
CA PRO A 188 14.15 -14.63 20.51
C PRO A 188 14.37 -14.90 22.01
N ASN A 189 13.88 -14.02 22.91
CA ASN A 189 14.02 -14.13 24.37
C ASN A 189 12.76 -14.69 25.08
N ARG A 190 11.62 -14.79 24.38
CA ARG A 190 10.43 -15.53 24.82
C ARG A 190 10.11 -16.67 23.87
N ARG A 191 11.12 -17.33 23.31
CA ARG A 191 10.95 -18.58 22.54
C ARG A 191 10.19 -19.57 23.42
N PRO A 192 8.94 -19.95 23.11
CA PRO A 192 8.50 -21.27 23.49
C PRO A 192 9.40 -22.19 22.66
N SER A 193 10.09 -23.12 23.29
CA SER A 193 10.78 -24.24 22.64
C SER A 193 9.87 -25.11 21.75
N SER A 194 8.60 -24.71 21.55
CA SER A 194 7.56 -25.41 20.81
C SER A 194 7.12 -24.73 19.49
N VAL A 195 7.60 -23.53 19.14
CA VAL A 195 7.38 -22.99 17.78
C VAL A 195 8.72 -22.98 17.03
N PRO A 196 9.13 -24.12 16.46
CA PRO A 196 10.27 -24.13 15.58
C PRO A 196 9.89 -23.26 14.38
N PHE A 197 10.59 -22.14 14.18
CA PHE A 197 10.98 -21.81 12.82
C PHE A 197 11.80 -23.01 12.36
N LEU A 198 11.10 -23.98 11.75
CA LEU A 198 11.58 -25.28 11.28
C LEU A 198 13.08 -25.18 10.96
N THR A 199 13.93 -25.58 11.92
CA THR A 199 15.37 -25.75 11.68
C THR A 199 15.62 -26.86 10.64
N ASP A 200 14.59 -27.68 10.40
CA ASP A 200 14.44 -28.61 9.29
C ASP A 200 13.53 -28.03 8.18
N GLN A 201 13.70 -26.76 7.78
CA GLN A 201 13.04 -26.31 6.54
C GLN A 201 13.62 -27.16 5.40
N PRO A 202 12.80 -27.87 4.61
CA PRO A 202 13.30 -28.56 3.45
C PRO A 202 14.07 -27.56 2.60
N THR A 203 15.26 -27.95 2.12
CA THR A 203 16.03 -27.19 1.14
C THR A 203 15.16 -27.03 -0.11
N LEU A 204 14.43 -25.92 -0.19
CA LEU A 204 13.62 -25.56 -1.34
C LEU A 204 14.55 -24.88 -2.33
N SER A 205 15.47 -25.68 -2.91
CA SER A 205 16.61 -25.21 -3.71
C SER A 205 16.23 -24.38 -4.93
N ASN A 206 14.95 -24.33 -5.32
CA ASN A 206 14.50 -23.88 -6.64
C ASN A 206 13.19 -23.07 -6.62
N LEU A 207 12.83 -22.37 -5.53
CA LEU A 207 11.66 -21.49 -5.59
C LEU A 207 11.94 -20.30 -6.52
N SER A 208 11.50 -20.42 -7.77
CA SER A 208 11.55 -19.38 -8.78
C SER A 208 10.13 -18.92 -9.09
N LEU A 209 9.86 -17.66 -8.79
CA LEU A 209 8.59 -17.00 -9.08
C LEU A 209 8.83 -15.89 -10.12
N PRO A 210 9.10 -16.25 -11.39
CA PRO A 210 9.61 -15.30 -12.39
C PRO A 210 8.60 -14.21 -12.77
N GLY A 211 7.30 -14.46 -12.57
CA GLY A 211 6.23 -13.49 -12.81
C GLY A 211 5.91 -12.58 -11.63
N LEU A 212 6.42 -12.88 -10.42
CA LEU A 212 5.98 -12.20 -9.21
C LEU A 212 6.49 -10.77 -9.16
N SER A 213 5.55 -9.83 -9.25
CA SER A 213 5.84 -8.39 -9.29
C SER A 213 5.40 -7.66 -8.03
N SER A 214 4.48 -8.22 -7.26
CA SER A 214 3.94 -7.57 -6.07
C SER A 214 3.80 -8.52 -4.88
N VAL A 215 4.38 -8.12 -3.74
CA VAL A 215 4.26 -8.83 -2.46
C VAL A 215 3.74 -7.87 -1.41
N VAL A 216 2.66 -8.27 -0.74
CA VAL A 216 2.08 -7.56 0.40
C VAL A 216 1.98 -8.53 1.58
N LEU A 217 2.68 -8.22 2.66
CA LEU A 217 2.70 -8.99 3.89
C LEU A 217 2.25 -8.11 5.04
N LYS A 218 1.12 -8.46 5.67
CA LYS A 218 0.61 -7.80 6.86
C LYS A 218 0.63 -8.77 8.04
N ARG A 219 1.39 -8.48 9.09
CA ARG A 219 1.54 -9.35 10.26
C ARG A 219 2.08 -10.73 9.90
N VAL A 220 3.08 -10.75 9.02
CA VAL A 220 3.78 -11.94 8.53
C VAL A 220 5.27 -11.71 8.66
N HIS A 221 5.97 -12.58 9.40
CA HIS A 221 7.39 -12.42 9.64
C HIS A 221 8.21 -12.62 8.35
N LEU A 222 9.14 -11.70 8.09
CA LEU A 222 9.94 -11.67 6.85
C LEU A 222 10.88 -12.86 6.68
N ALA A 223 11.32 -13.48 7.77
CA ALA A 223 12.16 -14.67 7.76
C ALA A 223 11.59 -15.81 6.88
N HIS A 224 10.26 -15.90 6.75
CA HIS A 224 9.63 -16.92 5.88
C HIS A 224 9.92 -16.73 4.38
N LEU A 225 10.29 -15.51 3.97
CA LEU A 225 10.69 -15.23 2.60
C LEU A 225 12.21 -15.13 2.46
N PHE A 226 12.86 -14.39 3.36
CA PHE A 226 14.22 -13.91 3.14
C PHE A 226 15.32 -14.67 3.87
N GLU A 227 15.02 -15.32 5.00
CA GLU A 227 16.02 -16.08 5.79
C GLU A 227 16.10 -17.55 5.37
N ARG A 228 15.54 -17.91 4.22
CA ARG A 228 15.63 -19.27 3.68
C ARG A 228 17.02 -19.54 3.11
N ASN A 229 17.39 -20.82 3.10
CA ASN A 229 18.64 -21.29 2.51
C ASN A 229 18.36 -22.31 1.38
N PRO A 230 18.48 -21.93 0.09
CA PRO A 230 18.84 -20.59 -0.41
C PRO A 230 17.70 -19.56 -0.25
N PRO A 231 18.01 -18.25 -0.26
CA PRO A 231 17.00 -17.19 -0.19
C PRO A 231 16.14 -17.18 -1.46
N ILE A 232 14.88 -16.77 -1.32
CA ILE A 232 13.97 -16.69 -2.48
C ILE A 232 14.42 -15.52 -3.37
N SER A 233 14.66 -15.81 -4.65
CA SER A 233 15.01 -14.78 -5.64
C SER A 233 13.75 -14.27 -6.34
N PHE A 234 13.41 -12.99 -6.14
CA PHE A 234 12.31 -12.35 -6.85
C PHE A 234 12.82 -11.44 -7.98
N THR A 235 13.11 -12.02 -9.14
CA THR A 235 13.76 -11.29 -10.26
C THR A 235 12.92 -10.13 -10.83
N ARG A 236 11.59 -10.17 -10.69
CA ARG A 236 10.66 -9.15 -11.21
C ARG A 236 9.89 -8.38 -10.14
N LEU A 237 10.30 -8.48 -8.87
CA LEU A 237 9.60 -7.78 -7.79
C LEU A 237 9.73 -6.28 -7.97
N THR A 238 8.59 -5.62 -8.19
CA THR A 238 8.49 -4.16 -8.36
C THR A 238 7.86 -3.50 -7.15
N ARG A 239 6.98 -4.20 -6.41
CA ARG A 239 6.26 -3.66 -5.26
C ARG A 239 6.38 -4.56 -4.04
N LEU A 240 6.85 -4.00 -2.93
CA LEU A 240 6.97 -4.67 -1.65
C LEU A 240 6.32 -3.86 -0.53
N HIS A 241 5.27 -4.40 0.07
CA HIS A 241 4.51 -3.74 1.13
C HIS A 241 4.52 -4.62 2.37
N LEU A 242 5.12 -4.12 3.43
CA LEU A 242 5.33 -4.80 4.69
C LEU A 242 4.62 -4.00 5.78
N VAL A 243 3.70 -4.65 6.48
CA VAL A 243 2.96 -4.06 7.59
C VAL A 243 3.13 -4.96 8.78
N GLU A 244 3.78 -4.49 9.83
CA GLU A 244 4.06 -5.24 11.05
C GLU A 244 4.70 -6.58 10.67
N ALA A 245 5.81 -6.56 9.93
CA ALA A 245 6.44 -7.74 9.36
C ALA A 245 7.68 -8.19 10.16
N GLY A 246 7.92 -7.55 11.31
CA GLY A 246 9.06 -7.85 12.18
C GLY A 246 10.35 -7.17 11.73
N LEU A 247 10.29 -6.02 11.05
CA LEU A 247 11.50 -5.30 10.64
C LEU A 247 12.41 -4.89 11.81
N GLY A 248 11.85 -4.76 13.01
CA GLY A 248 12.63 -4.48 14.22
C GLY A 248 13.68 -5.55 14.56
N HIS A 249 13.61 -6.73 13.94
CA HIS A 249 14.61 -7.80 14.07
C HIS A 249 15.80 -7.64 13.11
N TYR A 250 15.72 -6.73 12.14
CA TYR A 250 16.76 -6.50 11.14
C TYR A 250 17.48 -5.17 11.42
N ALA A 251 18.80 -5.22 11.39
CA ALA A 251 19.60 -4.00 11.27
C ALA A 251 19.20 -3.27 9.96
N PRO A 252 18.98 -1.95 9.98
CA PRO A 252 18.54 -1.19 8.80
C PRO A 252 19.40 -1.44 7.55
N ASP A 253 20.71 -1.48 7.71
CA ASP A 253 21.65 -1.65 6.59
C ASP A 253 21.63 -3.08 6.03
N ALA A 254 21.49 -4.08 6.90
CA ALA A 254 21.30 -5.48 6.48
C ALA A 254 19.99 -5.64 5.70
N PHE A 255 18.95 -4.93 6.11
CA PHE A 255 17.68 -4.91 5.39
C PHE A 255 17.79 -4.18 4.04
N ALA A 256 18.51 -3.06 3.97
CA ALA A 256 18.78 -2.38 2.69
C ALA A 256 19.56 -3.28 1.71
N LEU A 257 20.58 -3.99 2.19
CA LEU A 257 21.32 -4.98 1.40
C LEU A 257 20.41 -6.11 0.90
N LEU A 258 19.54 -6.63 1.77
CA LEU A 258 18.55 -7.62 1.40
C LEU A 258 17.62 -7.10 0.29
N LEU A 259 17.13 -5.87 0.40
CA LEU A 259 16.30 -5.26 -0.62
C LEU A 259 17.05 -5.05 -1.94
N SER A 260 18.35 -4.73 -1.93
CA SER A 260 19.13 -4.57 -3.16
C SER A 260 19.34 -5.84 -3.98
N SER A 261 19.10 -7.01 -3.39
CA SER A 261 19.03 -8.25 -4.16
C SER A 261 17.85 -8.29 -5.16
N HIS A 262 16.95 -7.30 -5.08
CA HIS A 262 15.80 -7.13 -5.95
C HIS A 262 15.92 -5.81 -6.73
N PRO A 263 16.73 -5.78 -7.81
CA PRO A 263 17.08 -4.54 -8.51
C PRO A 263 15.87 -3.87 -9.20
N SER A 264 14.81 -4.61 -9.48
CA SER A 264 13.59 -4.12 -10.15
C SER A 264 12.60 -3.42 -9.20
N LEU A 265 12.93 -3.25 -7.92
CA LEU A 265 12.03 -2.62 -6.94
C LEU A 265 11.76 -1.15 -7.29
N GLU A 266 10.48 -0.84 -7.50
CA GLU A 266 9.99 0.51 -7.81
C GLU A 266 9.23 1.12 -6.63
N GLU A 267 8.59 0.29 -5.80
CA GLU A 267 7.76 0.72 -4.67
C GLU A 267 8.04 -0.11 -3.42
N VAL A 268 8.37 0.58 -2.33
CA VAL A 268 8.57 -0.02 -1.02
C VAL A 268 7.71 0.73 0.00
N SER A 269 6.85 0.00 0.71
CA SER A 269 6.05 0.52 1.81
C SER A 269 6.32 -0.30 3.06
N LEU A 270 6.90 0.32 4.09
CA LEU A 270 7.20 -0.30 5.37
C LEU A 270 6.34 0.39 6.44
N ASN A 271 5.54 -0.39 7.16
CA ASN A 271 4.74 0.08 8.29
C ASN A 271 5.03 -0.82 9.48
N GLU A 272 5.57 -0.29 10.57
CA GLU A 272 5.96 -1.11 11.72
C GLU A 272 5.52 -0.53 13.05
N HIS A 273 5.27 -1.47 13.97
CA HIS A 273 5.22 -1.20 15.40
C HIS A 273 6.58 -1.58 15.99
N THR A 274 7.34 -0.59 16.49
CA THR A 274 8.56 -0.93 17.22
C THR A 274 8.20 -1.31 18.65
N TYR A 275 8.18 -2.62 18.93
CA TYR A 275 8.01 -3.16 20.29
C TYR A 275 9.34 -3.35 21.03
N PHE A 276 10.47 -3.16 20.33
CA PHE A 276 11.79 -3.47 20.87
C PHE A 276 12.28 -2.41 21.85
N GLN A 277 13.00 -2.87 22.86
CA GLN A 277 13.80 -2.07 23.80
C GLN A 277 15.30 -2.27 23.56
N ASP A 278 15.70 -2.92 22.44
CA ASP A 278 17.09 -3.30 22.24
C ASP A 278 17.98 -2.07 22.06
N ASP A 279 18.66 -1.73 23.14
CA ASP A 279 19.48 -0.54 23.36
C ASP A 279 20.84 -0.62 22.63
N ASP A 280 21.07 -1.71 21.87
CA ASP A 280 22.31 -2.00 21.15
C ASP A 280 22.43 -1.23 19.82
N SER A 281 22.15 0.07 19.90
CA SER A 281 22.50 1.10 18.91
C SER A 281 24.00 1.11 18.52
N LYS A 282 24.84 0.43 19.32
CA LYS A 282 26.27 0.20 19.07
C LYS A 282 26.58 -0.87 18.01
N SER A 283 25.59 -1.68 17.62
CA SER A 283 25.75 -2.77 16.64
C SER A 283 25.48 -2.35 15.18
N TRP A 284 24.96 -1.14 14.96
CA TRP A 284 24.60 -0.67 13.62
C TRP A 284 25.84 -0.08 12.94
N SER A 285 26.36 -0.80 11.94
CA SER A 285 27.57 -0.42 11.22
C SER A 285 27.33 0.74 10.25
N THR A 286 28.33 1.59 10.07
CA THR A 286 28.38 2.59 8.98
C THR A 286 28.65 1.90 7.65
N ILE A 287 27.63 1.31 7.05
CA ILE A 287 27.73 0.72 5.70
C ILE A 287 27.63 1.83 4.65
N THR A 288 28.31 1.64 3.51
CA THR A 288 28.12 2.49 2.33
C THR A 288 26.66 2.42 1.85
N PRO A 289 26.00 3.55 1.54
CA PRO A 289 24.62 3.55 1.08
C PRO A 289 24.42 2.62 -0.12
N VAL A 290 23.36 1.83 -0.07
CA VAL A 290 22.99 0.85 -1.08
C VAL A 290 22.19 1.54 -2.19
N THR A 291 22.64 1.45 -3.43
CA THR A 291 22.01 2.16 -4.55
C THR A 291 20.75 1.45 -5.06
N PHE A 292 19.64 2.18 -5.12
CA PHE A 292 18.36 1.75 -5.69
C PHE A 292 18.04 2.55 -6.96
N SER A 293 18.43 2.04 -8.12
CA SER A 293 18.28 2.74 -9.41
C SER A 293 16.82 2.91 -9.87
N PHE A 294 15.95 1.96 -9.52
CA PHE A 294 14.57 1.89 -10.00
C PHE A 294 13.54 2.33 -8.95
N LEU A 295 13.93 2.52 -7.69
CA LEU A 295 13.01 2.92 -6.63
C LEU A 295 12.41 4.30 -6.93
N ARG A 296 11.08 4.36 -7.06
CA ARG A 296 10.29 5.57 -7.36
C ARG A 296 9.41 5.99 -6.19
N ARG A 297 8.96 5.04 -5.37
CA ARG A 297 8.00 5.26 -4.29
C ARG A 297 8.50 4.62 -3.00
N LEU A 298 8.70 5.42 -1.97
CA LEU A 298 9.11 4.95 -0.65
C LEU A 298 8.14 5.49 0.40
N LYS A 299 7.58 4.58 1.21
CA LYS A 299 6.74 4.91 2.35
C LYS A 299 7.30 4.24 3.59
N LEU A 300 7.55 5.02 4.63
CA LEU A 300 7.98 4.57 5.94
C LEU A 300 6.97 5.06 6.97
N MET A 301 6.37 4.13 7.70
CA MET A 301 5.40 4.42 8.75
C MET A 301 5.83 3.73 10.04
N VAL A 302 5.92 4.52 11.09
CA VAL A 302 6.26 4.08 12.43
C VAL A 302 5.10 4.43 13.33
N THR A 303 4.67 3.48 14.14
CA THR A 303 3.58 3.67 15.10
C THR A 303 4.02 3.23 16.50
N ASP A 304 4.75 4.12 17.17
CA ASP A 304 5.23 3.93 18.55
C ASP A 304 4.11 4.25 19.54
N LEU A 305 3.14 3.35 19.66
CA LEU A 305 1.95 3.57 20.51
C LEU A 305 2.23 3.36 22.02
N TYR A 306 3.35 2.71 22.38
CA TYR A 306 3.60 2.23 23.75
C TYR A 306 4.98 2.56 24.32
N SER A 307 5.76 3.40 23.63
CA SER A 307 7.18 3.60 23.94
C SER A 307 7.39 4.73 24.94
N SER A 308 7.69 4.38 26.19
CA SER A 308 8.52 5.18 27.09
C SER A 308 10.00 5.21 26.65
N SER A 309 10.31 4.73 25.44
CA SER A 309 11.63 4.33 24.95
C SER A 309 12.20 5.23 23.86
N GLY A 310 11.89 6.53 23.89
CA GLY A 310 12.73 7.57 23.29
C GLY A 310 12.83 7.59 21.75
N GLY A 311 11.79 7.15 21.03
CA GLY A 311 11.69 7.31 19.57
C GLY A 311 12.53 6.35 18.74
N MET A 312 12.70 5.10 19.17
CA MET A 312 13.48 4.08 18.44
C MET A 312 12.99 3.82 17.02
N GLY A 313 11.68 3.84 16.77
CA GLY A 313 11.19 3.65 15.41
C GLY A 313 11.63 4.75 14.46
N LEU A 314 11.72 6.00 14.92
CA LEU A 314 12.34 7.07 14.13
C LEU A 314 13.85 6.85 13.92
N ARG A 315 14.58 6.33 14.91
CA ARG A 315 16.00 6.00 14.72
C ARG A 315 16.18 4.94 13.64
N TRP A 316 15.36 3.90 13.63
CA TRP A 316 15.38 2.88 12.56
C TRP A 316 15.08 3.52 11.20
N MET A 317 14.04 4.36 11.11
CA MET A 317 13.68 5.08 9.88
C MET A 317 14.82 5.98 9.38
N ASN A 318 15.43 6.77 10.27
CA ASN A 318 16.57 7.64 9.94
C ASN A 318 17.75 6.83 9.39
N ARG A 319 18.07 5.71 10.03
CA ARG A 319 19.17 4.85 9.60
C ARG A 319 18.87 4.14 8.29
N PHE A 320 17.65 3.66 8.11
CA PHE A 320 17.24 3.08 6.83
C PHE A 320 17.39 4.08 5.69
N LEU A 321 16.96 5.34 5.87
CA LEU A 321 17.15 6.39 4.88
C LEU A 321 18.63 6.71 4.60
N GLN A 322 19.50 6.67 5.62
CA GLN A 322 20.95 6.82 5.45
C GLN A 322 21.60 5.62 4.74
N SER A 323 21.02 4.44 4.86
CA SER A 323 21.53 3.20 4.27
C SER A 323 21.21 3.03 2.78
N ILE A 324 20.44 3.96 2.18
CA ILE A 324 19.99 3.86 0.79
C ILE A 324 20.38 5.10 -0.03
N ASP A 325 20.78 4.91 -1.29
CA ASP A 325 20.91 5.97 -2.30
C ASP A 325 19.87 5.73 -3.40
N ALA A 326 18.84 6.57 -3.47
CA ALA A 326 17.71 6.41 -4.40
C ALA A 326 17.50 7.71 -5.21
N PRO A 327 18.40 8.03 -6.16
CA PRO A 327 18.38 9.32 -6.86
C PRO A 327 17.15 9.53 -7.73
N GLY A 328 16.50 8.43 -8.16
CA GLY A 328 15.27 8.46 -8.95
C GLY A 328 13.97 8.43 -8.14
N LEU A 329 14.05 8.59 -6.81
CA LEU A 329 12.87 8.59 -5.94
C LEU A 329 11.96 9.77 -6.27
N ASN A 330 10.70 9.48 -6.62
CA ASN A 330 9.70 10.48 -7.01
C ASN A 330 8.75 10.82 -5.85
N GLN A 331 8.43 9.84 -5.01
CA GLN A 331 7.54 10.00 -3.86
C GLN A 331 8.14 9.43 -2.58
N LEU A 332 8.15 10.26 -1.54
CA LEU A 332 8.59 9.89 -0.20
C LEU A 332 7.46 10.20 0.80
N ILE A 333 7.01 9.20 1.55
CA ILE A 333 6.01 9.34 2.61
C ILE A 333 6.64 8.87 3.92
N LEU A 334 6.66 9.75 4.92
CA LEU A 334 7.20 9.52 6.25
C LEU A 334 6.09 9.80 7.25
N ILE A 335 5.73 8.79 8.04
CA ILE A 335 4.68 8.87 9.05
C ILE A 335 5.28 8.47 10.40
N ALA A 336 5.29 9.39 11.35
CA ALA A 336 5.77 9.14 12.71
C ALA A 336 4.84 9.81 13.75
N PRO A 337 4.76 9.26 14.98
CA PRO A 337 3.89 9.79 16.03
C PRO A 337 4.35 11.17 16.52
N SER A 338 3.40 11.98 16.99
CA SER A 338 3.65 13.37 17.40
C SER A 338 4.33 13.53 18.77
N VAL A 339 4.43 12.46 19.57
CA VAL A 339 4.86 12.51 20.99
C VAL A 339 6.38 12.26 21.15
N VAL A 340 7.14 12.36 20.06
CA VAL A 340 8.55 11.95 20.00
C VAL A 340 9.46 13.14 20.36
N PRO A 341 10.62 12.93 21.03
CA PRO A 341 11.57 13.99 21.31
C PRO A 341 12.04 14.73 20.05
N ASN A 342 12.08 16.07 20.11
CA ASN A 342 12.42 16.96 18.99
C ASN A 342 13.71 16.60 18.25
N THR A 343 14.70 16.03 18.95
CA THR A 343 16.00 15.66 18.37
C THR A 343 15.88 14.59 17.27
N ALA A 344 14.94 13.65 17.36
CA ALA A 344 14.77 12.61 16.35
C ALA A 344 14.13 13.15 15.05
N ASN A 345 13.19 14.09 15.19
CA ASN A 345 12.57 14.78 14.06
C ASN A 345 13.58 15.69 13.35
N GLU A 346 14.46 16.36 14.10
CA GLU A 346 15.56 17.16 13.56
C GLU A 346 16.52 16.31 12.73
N GLU A 347 16.93 15.14 13.24
CA GLU A 347 17.77 14.21 12.48
C GLU A 347 17.10 13.76 11.17
N LEU A 348 15.78 13.55 11.17
CA LEU A 348 15.04 13.17 9.97
C LEU A 348 15.03 14.30 8.94
N VAL A 349 14.79 15.53 9.38
CA VAL A 349 14.84 16.73 8.53
C VAL A 349 16.25 16.92 7.93
N ASP A 350 17.30 16.72 8.72
CA ASP A 350 18.68 16.80 8.24
C ASP A 350 18.99 15.73 7.17
N VAL A 351 18.55 14.49 7.39
CA VAL A 351 18.72 13.38 6.43
C VAL A 351 18.02 13.69 5.11
N ILE A 352 16.79 14.21 5.13
CA ILE A 352 16.05 14.58 3.91
C ILE A 352 16.77 15.73 3.18
N SER A 353 17.32 16.69 3.92
CA SER A 353 17.97 17.89 3.37
C SER A 353 19.34 17.60 2.77
N THR A 354 20.15 16.80 3.45
CA THR A 354 21.59 16.68 3.19
C THR A 354 22.05 15.26 2.87
N GLY A 355 21.19 14.26 3.06
CA GLY A 355 21.51 12.85 2.87
C GLY A 355 22.44 12.23 3.92
N TYR A 356 22.93 13.02 4.88
CA TYR A 356 23.86 12.56 5.90
C TYR A 356 23.43 13.03 7.29
N LYS A 357 23.88 12.31 8.32
CA LYS A 357 23.78 12.79 9.69
C LYS A 357 24.81 13.91 9.88
N PHE A 358 24.37 15.12 10.23
CA PHE A 358 25.29 16.14 10.72
C PHE A 358 25.87 15.66 12.05
N ASN A 359 27.10 15.17 12.04
CA ASN A 359 27.76 14.68 13.25
C ASN A 359 28.26 15.88 14.06
N ARG A 360 27.38 16.45 14.90
CA ARG A 360 27.64 17.66 15.72
C ARG A 360 28.93 17.59 16.56
N ALA A 361 29.47 16.40 16.82
CA ALA A 361 30.67 16.17 17.61
C ALA A 361 31.99 16.41 16.85
N ASN A 362 31.99 16.35 15.50
CA ASN A 362 33.17 16.55 14.68
C ASN A 362 32.98 17.77 13.77
N THR A 363 33.21 18.97 14.30
CA THR A 363 33.13 20.25 13.55
C THR A 363 34.21 20.42 12.48
N ASN A 364 35.11 19.45 12.30
CA ASN A 364 36.30 19.55 11.46
C ASN A 364 36.24 18.65 10.20
N GLU A 365 35.18 17.86 10.00
CA GLU A 365 34.98 17.19 8.71
C GLU A 365 34.43 18.20 7.72
N SER A 366 35.26 18.57 6.75
CA SER A 366 34.87 19.37 5.58
C SER A 366 33.56 18.82 5.02
N ASN A 367 32.52 19.65 5.06
CA ASN A 367 31.19 19.38 4.50
C ASN A 367 31.34 18.58 3.21
N PRO A 368 30.97 17.29 3.17
CA PRO A 368 30.95 16.56 1.91
C PRO A 368 30.02 17.35 1.01
N SER A 369 30.54 17.79 -0.14
CA SER A 369 29.81 18.51 -1.18
C SER A 369 28.34 18.10 -1.20
N SER A 370 27.43 19.03 -0.90
CA SER A 370 26.01 18.78 -0.64
C SER A 370 25.33 18.12 -1.84
N LYS A 371 25.45 16.80 -1.96
CA LYS A 371 24.77 16.00 -2.98
C LYS A 371 23.32 15.93 -2.56
N LEU A 372 22.43 16.49 -3.38
CA LEU A 372 21.00 16.31 -3.19
C LEU A 372 20.69 14.81 -3.29
N LEU A 373 20.24 14.20 -2.19
CA LEU A 373 19.97 12.75 -2.13
C LEU A 373 18.75 12.36 -2.97
N TYR A 374 17.75 13.26 -3.04
CA TYR A 374 16.50 13.02 -3.76
C TYR A 374 16.20 14.13 -4.79
N PRO A 375 17.04 14.28 -5.83
CA PRO A 375 16.91 15.38 -6.80
C PRO A 375 15.63 15.25 -7.65
N ALA A 376 15.10 14.04 -7.82
CA ALA A 376 13.91 13.75 -8.61
C ALA A 376 12.60 13.82 -7.79
N LEU A 377 12.65 14.14 -6.49
CA LEU A 377 11.50 14.07 -5.60
C LEU A 377 10.43 15.10 -5.97
N ARG A 378 9.24 14.64 -6.37
CA ARG A 378 8.09 15.51 -6.68
C ARG A 378 7.05 15.55 -5.58
N TYR A 379 7.01 14.52 -4.73
CA TYR A 379 6.05 14.40 -3.64
C TYR A 379 6.73 14.05 -2.33
N LEU A 380 6.48 14.87 -1.31
CA LEU A 380 6.91 14.63 0.07
C LEU A 380 5.68 14.64 0.99
N GLY A 381 5.45 13.53 1.67
CA GLY A 381 4.52 13.46 2.79
C GLY A 381 5.28 13.41 4.10
N ALA A 382 5.45 14.54 4.77
CA ALA A 382 6.05 14.66 6.09
C ALA A 382 4.94 14.69 7.15
N ILE A 383 4.46 13.51 7.55
CA ILE A 383 3.40 13.34 8.55
C ILE A 383 4.06 13.05 9.91
N PHE A 384 4.78 14.04 10.41
CA PHE A 384 5.43 14.08 11.72
C PHE A 384 5.69 15.55 12.10
N PRO A 385 5.82 15.90 13.39
CA PRO A 385 6.03 17.30 13.79
C PRO A 385 7.36 17.84 13.25
N LEU A 386 7.29 18.90 12.45
CA LEU A 386 8.48 19.60 11.98
C LEU A 386 9.09 20.49 13.09
N PRO A 387 10.40 20.79 13.05
CA PRO A 387 11.03 21.74 13.96
C PRO A 387 10.33 23.11 13.96
N LYS A 388 10.06 23.65 15.15
CA LYS A 388 9.31 24.92 15.36
C LYS A 388 10.21 26.02 15.94
N ASP A 389 9.65 27.22 16.07
CA ASP A 389 10.25 28.39 16.71
C ASP A 389 11.67 28.73 16.18
N SER A 390 12.67 28.76 17.07
CA SER A 390 14.06 29.06 16.73
C SER A 390 14.71 28.05 15.80
N ARG A 391 14.08 26.88 15.56
CA ARG A 391 14.56 25.80 14.69
C ARG A 391 13.77 25.67 13.39
N LEU A 392 12.82 26.55 13.13
CA LEU A 392 12.02 26.55 11.89
C LEU A 392 12.89 26.56 10.63
N TYR A 393 14.05 27.23 10.68
CA TYR A 393 15.02 27.29 9.58
C TYR A 393 15.47 25.90 9.06
N MET A 394 15.44 24.86 9.90
CA MET A 394 15.80 23.49 9.49
C MET A 394 14.77 22.94 8.50
N ALA A 395 13.48 23.10 8.81
CA ALA A 395 12.40 22.67 7.93
C ALA A 395 12.35 23.50 6.64
N GLU A 396 12.69 24.79 6.72
CA GLU A 396 12.83 25.66 5.54
C GLU A 396 14.00 25.22 4.64
N SER A 397 15.14 24.89 5.25
CA SER A 397 16.32 24.36 4.54
C SER A 397 15.99 23.05 3.82
N MET A 398 15.21 22.17 4.45
CA MET A 398 14.74 20.92 3.84
C MET A 398 13.92 21.16 2.58
N LEU A 399 12.94 22.07 2.63
CA LEU A 399 12.13 22.40 1.45
C LEU A 399 12.96 23.09 0.36
N THR A 400 13.99 23.83 0.73
CA THR A 400 14.93 24.47 -0.22
C THR A 400 15.80 23.45 -0.93
N ALA A 401 16.20 22.39 -0.23
CA ALA A 401 16.98 21.29 -0.79
C ALA A 401 16.20 20.42 -1.80
N LEU A 402 14.88 20.63 -1.95
CA LEU A 402 14.01 19.84 -2.81
C LEU A 402 13.44 20.68 -3.97
N PRO A 403 14.25 21.00 -5.00
CA PRO A 403 13.86 21.93 -6.08
C PRO A 403 12.74 21.39 -6.99
N SER A 404 12.64 20.07 -7.13
CA SER A 404 11.66 19.37 -7.98
C SER A 404 10.31 19.13 -7.29
N LEU A 405 10.18 19.51 -6.02
CA LEU A 405 9.00 19.21 -5.21
C LEU A 405 7.78 20.01 -5.70
N THR A 406 6.72 19.30 -6.08
CA THR A 406 5.47 19.89 -6.59
C THR A 406 4.29 19.65 -5.66
N HIS A 407 4.36 18.61 -4.84
CA HIS A 407 3.34 18.18 -3.90
C HIS A 407 3.92 18.03 -2.50
N LEU A 408 3.31 18.68 -1.52
CA LEU A 408 3.69 18.59 -0.11
C LEU A 408 2.49 18.17 0.73
N ARG A 409 2.66 17.15 1.57
CA ARG A 409 1.69 16.76 2.60
C ARG A 409 2.33 16.94 3.98
N ILE A 410 1.70 17.74 4.85
CA ILE A 410 2.20 18.10 6.19
C ILE A 410 1.08 18.13 7.23
N LEU A 411 1.46 18.20 8.52
CA LEU A 411 0.53 18.48 9.61
C LEU A 411 0.07 19.94 9.57
N SER A 412 -1.14 20.21 10.07
CA SER A 412 -1.72 21.57 10.07
C SER A 412 -0.91 22.57 10.91
N GLU A 413 -0.30 22.09 11.98
CA GLU A 413 0.51 22.86 12.92
C GLU A 413 1.87 23.30 12.35
N ASP A 414 2.33 22.66 11.29
CA ASP A 414 3.64 22.92 10.69
C ASP A 414 3.57 23.86 9.50
N ILE A 415 2.38 24.41 9.22
CA ILE A 415 2.15 25.23 8.02
C ILE A 415 2.97 26.52 7.99
N ALA A 416 3.38 27.01 9.16
CA ALA A 416 4.24 28.18 9.31
C ALA A 416 5.57 28.03 8.57
N VAL A 417 6.03 26.79 8.28
CA VAL A 417 7.21 26.54 7.45
C VAL A 417 7.09 27.15 6.05
N LEU A 418 5.87 27.28 5.52
CA LEU A 418 5.62 27.87 4.20
C LEU A 418 5.56 29.40 4.23
N ASP A 419 5.56 29.99 5.42
CA ASP A 419 5.23 31.40 5.62
C ASP A 419 6.42 32.34 5.36
N ARG A 420 7.56 32.00 5.96
CA ARG A 420 8.85 32.69 5.78
C ARG A 420 9.65 32.14 4.60
N ALA A 421 9.20 31.03 4.05
CA ALA A 421 9.79 30.31 2.93
C ALA A 421 9.00 30.46 1.61
N PRO A 422 8.47 31.64 1.21
CA PRO A 422 7.75 31.74 -0.05
C PRO A 422 8.67 31.47 -1.25
N ARG A 423 10.00 31.62 -1.11
CA ARG A 423 11.00 31.30 -2.15
C ARG A 423 11.42 29.83 -2.20
N CYS A 424 11.09 29.04 -1.18
CA CYS A 424 11.47 27.64 -1.08
C CYS A 424 10.49 26.79 -1.86
N SER A 425 11.00 25.83 -2.65
CA SER A 425 10.20 24.97 -3.53
C SER A 425 9.31 25.77 -4.48
N SER A 426 9.94 26.50 -5.43
CA SER A 426 9.23 27.31 -6.44
C SER A 426 8.27 26.49 -7.31
N SER A 427 8.49 25.18 -7.39
CA SER A 427 7.65 24.22 -8.12
C SER A 427 6.41 23.76 -7.33
N LEU A 428 6.30 24.11 -6.05
CA LEU A 428 5.23 23.65 -5.17
C LEU A 428 3.87 24.23 -5.60
N THR A 429 2.97 23.34 -6.02
CA THR A 429 1.63 23.69 -6.54
C THR A 429 0.50 22.99 -5.79
N HIS A 430 0.80 21.89 -5.09
CA HIS A 430 -0.19 21.08 -4.38
C HIS A 430 0.19 20.97 -2.90
N LEU A 431 -0.74 21.32 -2.02
CA LEU A 431 -0.57 21.24 -0.57
C LEU A 431 -1.68 20.36 0.03
N PHE A 432 -1.32 19.35 0.83
CA PHE A 432 -2.27 18.49 1.53
C PHE A 432 -2.08 18.60 3.05
N ILE A 433 -3.16 18.86 3.77
CA ILE A 433 -3.15 19.05 5.23
C ILE A 433 -3.76 17.85 5.93
N GLN A 434 -2.95 17.14 6.73
CA GLN A 434 -3.31 15.85 7.33
C GLN A 434 -4.25 15.93 8.54
N ASN A 435 -4.17 17.01 9.34
CA ASN A 435 -4.92 17.11 10.59
C ASN A 435 -6.22 17.91 10.43
N SER A 436 -7.19 17.62 11.28
CA SER A 436 -8.52 18.23 11.25
C SER A 436 -8.54 19.70 11.72
N VAL A 437 -7.47 20.20 12.35
CA VAL A 437 -7.40 21.58 12.83
C VAL A 437 -7.05 22.49 11.66
N PHE A 438 -7.95 23.41 11.32
CA PHE A 438 -7.70 24.37 10.25
C PHE A 438 -6.76 25.48 10.75
N PRO A 439 -5.60 25.71 10.12
CA PRO A 439 -4.69 26.76 10.56
C PRO A 439 -5.30 28.12 10.22
N LYS A 440 -5.47 28.99 11.23
CA LYS A 440 -5.96 30.37 11.04
C LYS A 440 -5.10 31.17 10.05
N GLU A 441 -3.82 30.81 9.95
CA GLU A 441 -2.81 31.49 9.14
C GLU A 441 -2.78 31.01 7.68
N LEU A 442 -3.46 29.90 7.34
CA LEU A 442 -3.37 29.29 6.00
C LEU A 442 -3.75 30.29 4.89
N GLY A 443 -4.86 31.04 5.06
CA GLY A 443 -5.28 32.03 4.07
C GLY A 443 -4.20 33.08 3.80
N ASN A 444 -3.59 33.61 4.88
CA ASN A 444 -2.52 34.62 4.78
C ASN A 444 -1.26 34.05 4.11
N ILE A 445 -0.90 32.80 4.40
CA ILE A 445 0.23 32.11 3.76
C ILE A 445 -0.03 31.94 2.26
N LEU A 446 -1.23 31.49 1.88
CA LEU A 446 -1.60 31.28 0.48
C LEU A 446 -1.61 32.60 -0.30
N HIS A 447 -2.15 33.68 0.29
CA HIS A 447 -2.12 35.01 -0.32
C HIS A 447 -0.69 35.52 -0.53
N ARG A 448 0.19 35.42 0.48
CA ARG A 448 1.59 35.84 0.33
C ARG A 448 2.35 35.05 -0.73
N ARG A 449 2.10 33.74 -0.83
CA ARG A 449 2.68 32.91 -1.90
C ARG A 449 2.17 33.31 -3.29
N GLN A 450 0.88 33.64 -3.40
CA GLN A 450 0.31 34.15 -4.65
C GLN A 450 0.92 35.50 -5.05
N GLU A 451 1.08 36.43 -4.10
CA GLU A 451 1.75 37.72 -4.33
C GLU A 451 3.23 37.56 -4.74
N ALA A 452 3.90 36.55 -4.19
CA ALA A 452 5.26 36.17 -4.56
C ALA A 452 5.38 35.46 -5.93
N GLY A 453 4.27 35.27 -6.65
CA GLY A 453 4.26 34.59 -7.96
C GLY A 453 4.37 33.06 -7.89
N LEU A 454 4.19 32.47 -6.71
CA LEU A 454 4.37 31.03 -6.44
C LEU A 454 3.08 30.41 -5.86
N PRO A 455 1.95 30.48 -6.59
CA PRO A 455 0.65 30.11 -6.06
C PRO A 455 0.54 28.59 -5.84
N ILE A 456 -0.02 28.21 -4.70
CA ILE A 456 -0.58 26.87 -4.52
C ILE A 456 -1.87 26.82 -5.33
N ARG A 457 -1.99 25.84 -6.23
CA ARG A 457 -3.14 25.65 -7.11
C ARG A 457 -4.16 24.70 -6.52
N THR A 458 -3.69 23.67 -5.80
CA THR A 458 -4.56 22.65 -5.22
C THR A 458 -4.32 22.56 -3.73
N LEU A 459 -5.38 22.71 -2.94
CA LEU A 459 -5.38 22.50 -1.50
C LEU A 459 -6.20 21.25 -1.17
N GLY A 460 -5.52 20.21 -0.71
CA GLY A 460 -6.11 19.00 -0.16
C GLY A 460 -6.39 19.15 1.33
N ILE A 461 -7.63 18.91 1.76
CA ILE A 461 -8.00 18.83 3.18
C ILE A 461 -8.73 17.53 3.49
N LEU A 462 -8.60 17.06 4.73
CA LEU A 462 -9.40 15.94 5.23
C LEU A 462 -10.90 16.31 5.24
N GLY A 463 -11.76 15.40 4.79
CA GLY A 463 -13.21 15.64 4.63
C GLY A 463 -13.92 16.12 5.91
N GLY A 464 -14.95 16.97 5.74
CA GLY A 464 -15.88 17.37 6.81
C GLY A 464 -15.79 18.82 7.31
N LYS A 465 -14.97 19.69 6.69
CA LYS A 465 -14.90 21.12 7.05
C LYS A 465 -15.06 22.05 5.85
N ASP A 466 -15.66 23.20 6.14
CA ASP A 466 -15.70 24.36 5.24
C ASP A 466 -14.49 25.24 5.49
N VAL A 467 -13.90 25.69 4.39
CA VAL A 467 -12.76 26.60 4.40
C VAL A 467 -13.23 27.92 3.83
N ILE A 468 -13.04 28.99 4.58
CA ILE A 468 -13.42 30.36 4.20
C ILE A 468 -12.14 31.19 4.04
N GLY A 469 -12.13 32.11 3.08
CA GLY A 469 -10.99 33.02 2.86
C GLY A 469 -9.84 32.41 2.06
N LEU A 470 -10.13 31.45 1.16
CA LEU A 470 -9.13 30.98 0.20
C LEU A 470 -8.99 31.97 -0.96
N PRO A 471 -7.78 32.14 -1.51
CA PRO A 471 -7.61 32.86 -2.75
C PRO A 471 -8.38 32.18 -3.89
N THR A 472 -8.93 32.98 -4.82
CA THR A 472 -9.80 32.52 -5.91
C THR A 472 -9.14 31.51 -6.85
N ALA A 473 -7.80 31.46 -6.89
CA ALA A 473 -7.02 30.58 -7.74
C ALA A 473 -6.78 29.18 -7.14
N VAL A 474 -7.25 28.91 -5.92
CA VAL A 474 -7.02 27.63 -5.22
C VAL A 474 -8.20 26.68 -5.40
N GLU A 475 -7.96 25.54 -6.04
CA GLU A 475 -8.89 24.42 -6.10
C GLU A 475 -8.86 23.64 -4.77
N LEU A 476 -10.01 23.55 -4.10
CA LEU A 476 -10.15 22.78 -2.87
C LEU A 476 -10.51 21.32 -3.18
N LYS A 477 -9.65 20.38 -2.80
CA LYS A 477 -9.92 18.94 -2.87
C LYS A 477 -10.12 18.36 -1.47
N ARG A 478 -11.21 17.63 -1.29
CA ARG A 478 -11.48 16.90 -0.05
C ARG A 478 -11.08 15.45 -0.24
N TYR A 479 -10.27 14.91 0.67
CA TYR A 479 -9.85 13.52 0.61
C TYR A 479 -10.24 12.76 1.89
N ASP A 480 -10.39 11.45 1.74
CA ASP A 480 -10.68 10.55 2.85
C ASP A 480 -9.41 10.32 3.69
N GLY A 481 -9.55 10.37 5.01
CA GLY A 481 -8.49 10.04 5.95
C GLY A 481 -7.89 8.64 5.71
N SER A 482 -8.66 7.72 5.13
CA SER A 482 -8.15 6.39 4.75
C SER A 482 -7.10 6.42 3.63
N GLN A 483 -7.20 7.37 2.70
CA GLN A 483 -6.25 7.59 1.59
C GLN A 483 -5.07 8.49 1.98
N ALA A 484 -5.11 9.06 3.19
CA ALA A 484 -4.19 10.08 3.65
C ALA A 484 -2.75 9.57 3.85
N GLY A 485 -2.55 8.26 3.84
CA GLY A 485 -1.23 7.62 3.88
C GLY A 485 -0.78 7.01 2.56
N ASP A 486 -1.59 7.05 1.50
CA ASP A 486 -1.29 6.32 0.26
C ASP A 486 -0.45 7.17 -0.72
N PHE A 487 0.26 6.47 -1.61
CA PHE A 487 0.94 7.10 -2.73
C PHE A 487 -0.06 7.78 -3.66
N LEU A 488 0.39 8.83 -4.34
CA LEU A 488 -0.40 9.47 -5.39
C LEU A 488 -0.01 8.88 -6.75
N ASP A 489 -0.93 8.84 -7.70
CA ASP A 489 -0.55 8.67 -9.11
C ASP A 489 -0.20 10.06 -9.65
N LEU A 490 1.10 10.30 -9.91
CA LEU A 490 1.66 11.61 -10.29
C LEU A 490 2.13 11.66 -11.73
#